data_AF-A0A0G0DB03-F1
#
_entry.id   AF-A0A0G0DB03-F1
#
_cell.length_a   1.000
_cell.length_b   1.000
_cell.length_c   1.000
_cell.angle_alpha   90.00
_cell.angle_beta   90.00
_cell.angle_gamma   90.00
#
_symmetry.space_group_name_H-M   'P 1'
#
loop_
_entity.id
_entity.type
_entity.pdbx_description
1 polymer ?
#
loop_
_entity_poly.entity_id
_entity_poly.type
_entity_poly.pdbx_seq_one_letter_code
_entity_poly.pdbx_strand_id
1 'polypeptide(L)'
;MPDKKYWESSRIHVSGLIVSQYVDTPSHFQSKMTLGEWLKKEKIPALVISDTRYLTQKLRDQGAQLAKIIFNKDIDFDDSNKKNSVATVSTLRVSKEGKGIKTVVLIDCGVKKNITRSLLTRGIKMITVPWNFDVFSLKEKFDGVIVSNGPGDPKMVDVTIETVKKVLAKKIPLLGICLGNQILALAAGGDTYKMKFGHRGQNQPCVMVGTKHCYLTTQNHGFAINEIPKGFSPWFINANDNTNEGIIHKKYPFMSVQFHPEATPGPVDTGWVFDYFLKRI
;
A
#
# COMPACT_ATOMS: atom_id res chain seq x y z
N MET A 1 0.76 18.40 -14.40
CA MET A 1 0.06 17.78 -13.26
C MET A 1 -1.43 17.92 -13.41
N PRO A 2 -2.20 16.83 -13.21
CA PRO A 2 -3.65 16.84 -13.32
C PRO A 2 -4.31 17.47 -12.09
N ASP A 3 -5.62 17.67 -12.19
CA ASP A 3 -6.47 18.10 -11.07
C ASP A 3 -6.34 17.19 -9.84
N LYS A 4 -6.45 17.76 -8.64
CA LYS A 4 -6.30 17.07 -7.35
C LYS A 4 -7.27 15.90 -7.16
N LYS A 5 -8.42 15.90 -7.85
CA LYS A 5 -9.37 14.78 -7.82
C LYS A 5 -8.79 13.47 -8.38
N TYR A 6 -7.76 13.55 -9.22
CA TYR A 6 -7.09 12.39 -9.81
C TYR A 6 -5.88 11.91 -8.99
N TRP A 7 -5.53 12.58 -7.89
CA TRP A 7 -4.37 12.21 -7.10
C TRP A 7 -4.69 11.04 -6.16
N GLU A 8 -3.68 10.22 -5.87
CA GLU A 8 -3.82 9.08 -4.95
C GLU A 8 -3.87 9.47 -3.47
N SER A 9 -3.55 10.72 -3.13
CA SER A 9 -3.64 11.23 -1.76
C SER A 9 -3.87 12.76 -1.77
N SER A 10 -3.77 13.40 -0.61
CA SER A 10 -4.00 14.85 -0.46
C SER A 10 -2.79 15.73 -0.80
N ARG A 11 -1.58 15.15 -0.86
CA ARG A 11 -0.28 15.83 -0.97
C ARG A 11 0.80 14.92 -1.55
N ILE A 12 1.99 15.45 -1.86
CA ILE A 12 3.14 14.60 -2.21
C ILE A 12 3.70 13.92 -0.94
N HIS A 13 4.00 12.62 -1.04
CA HIS A 13 4.59 11.85 0.07
C HIS A 13 6.07 11.52 -0.09
N VAL A 14 6.63 11.61 -1.30
CA VAL A 14 8.07 11.38 -1.48
C VAL A 14 8.87 12.51 -0.85
N SER A 15 9.94 12.18 -0.12
CA SER A 15 10.81 13.19 0.49
C SER A 15 11.68 13.93 -0.53
N GLY A 16 11.85 13.35 -1.73
CA GLY A 16 12.53 13.98 -2.84
C GLY A 16 12.35 13.17 -4.12
N LEU A 17 12.63 13.79 -5.26
CA LEU A 17 12.52 13.18 -6.58
C LEU A 17 13.85 13.24 -7.33
N ILE A 18 14.29 12.12 -7.90
CA ILE A 18 15.47 12.05 -8.76
C ILE A 18 15.04 11.54 -10.13
N VAL A 19 15.36 12.28 -11.18
CA VAL A 19 15.04 11.94 -12.58
C VAL A 19 16.26 12.07 -13.47
N SER A 20 16.24 11.39 -14.63
CA SER A 20 17.29 11.56 -15.64
C SER A 20 17.10 12.82 -16.49
N GLN A 21 15.84 13.22 -16.68
CA GLN A 21 15.46 14.37 -17.48
C GLN A 21 14.19 14.99 -16.91
N TYR A 22 14.12 16.32 -16.97
CA TYR A 22 12.94 17.10 -16.63
C TYR A 22 12.43 17.83 -17.88
N VAL A 23 11.12 17.78 -18.10
CA VAL A 23 10.43 18.51 -19.17
C VAL A 23 9.60 19.61 -18.53
N ASP A 24 9.93 20.87 -18.84
CA ASP A 24 9.25 22.07 -18.34
C ASP A 24 8.07 22.50 -19.22
N THR A 25 7.90 21.91 -20.41
CA THR A 25 6.77 22.11 -21.32
C THR A 25 5.87 20.87 -21.44
N PRO A 26 5.15 20.44 -20.38
CA PRO A 26 4.31 19.25 -20.45
C PRO A 26 3.14 19.45 -21.41
N SER A 27 2.96 18.50 -22.34
CA SER A 27 1.87 18.52 -23.32
C SER A 27 0.84 17.42 -23.02
N HIS A 28 -0.24 17.80 -22.34
CA HIS A 28 -1.39 16.91 -22.08
C HIS A 28 -2.63 17.75 -21.75
N PHE A 29 -3.81 17.41 -22.26
CA PHE A 29 -5.05 18.20 -22.07
C PHE A 29 -5.45 18.38 -20.59
N GLN A 30 -5.05 17.45 -19.72
CA GLN A 30 -5.28 17.53 -18.28
C GLN A 30 -4.20 18.31 -17.51
N SER A 31 -3.13 18.75 -18.16
CA SER A 31 -2.03 19.44 -17.48
C SER A 31 -2.48 20.82 -16.98
N LYS A 32 -2.40 21.04 -15.67
CA LYS A 32 -2.74 22.32 -15.00
C LYS A 32 -1.51 23.10 -14.51
N MET A 33 -0.37 22.43 -14.40
CA MET A 33 0.92 23.00 -13.97
C MET A 33 2.05 22.02 -14.31
N THR A 34 3.28 22.51 -14.36
CA THR A 34 4.47 21.67 -14.56
C THR A 34 4.78 20.79 -13.34
N LEU A 35 5.64 19.77 -13.50
CA LEU A 35 6.14 19.00 -12.37
C LEU A 35 6.96 19.88 -11.41
N GLY A 36 7.80 20.77 -11.93
CA GLY A 36 8.60 21.68 -11.11
C GLY A 36 7.74 22.64 -10.28
N GLU A 37 6.67 23.20 -10.84
CA GLU A 37 5.72 24.05 -10.10
C GLU A 37 5.02 23.29 -8.97
N TRP A 38 4.61 22.05 -9.22
CA TRP A 38 3.96 21.22 -8.21
C TRP A 38 4.92 20.88 -7.06
N LEU A 39 6.14 20.46 -7.38
CA LEU A 39 7.18 20.18 -6.37
C LEU A 39 7.52 21.42 -5.54
N LYS A 40 7.66 22.59 -6.16
CA LYS A 40 7.91 23.86 -5.44
C LYS A 40 6.76 24.21 -4.48
N LYS A 41 5.50 24.07 -4.91
CA LYS A 41 4.31 24.32 -4.08
C LYS A 41 4.25 23.40 -2.85
N GLU A 42 4.58 22.13 -3.03
CA GLU A 42 4.58 21.10 -1.98
C GLU A 42 5.91 21.06 -1.19
N LYS A 43 6.88 21.93 -1.53
CA LYS A 43 8.21 22.02 -0.91
C LYS A 43 9.01 20.72 -0.98
N ILE A 44 8.94 20.04 -2.12
CA ILE A 44 9.65 18.77 -2.35
C ILE A 44 10.93 19.03 -3.15
N PRO A 45 12.11 18.68 -2.61
CA PRO A 45 13.36 18.79 -3.35
C PRO A 45 13.41 17.79 -4.51
N ALA A 46 14.02 18.19 -5.61
CA ALA A 46 14.24 17.30 -6.74
C ALA A 46 15.58 17.55 -7.42
N LEU A 47 16.15 16.50 -8.01
CA LEU A 47 17.39 16.53 -8.76
C LEU A 47 17.21 15.89 -10.13
N VAL A 48 17.84 16.51 -11.12
CA VAL A 48 18.10 15.87 -12.41
C VAL A 48 19.54 15.35 -12.36
N ILE A 49 19.73 14.05 -12.60
CA ILE A 49 21.07 13.44 -12.68
C ILE A 49 21.24 12.80 -14.05
N SER A 50 22.47 12.70 -14.56
CA SER A 50 22.71 12.10 -15.87
C SER A 50 22.35 10.61 -15.93
N ASP A 51 22.59 9.87 -14.84
CA ASP A 51 22.50 8.41 -14.84
C ASP A 51 21.69 7.83 -13.67
N THR A 52 20.37 7.80 -13.82
CA THR A 52 19.47 7.08 -12.90
C THR A 52 19.60 5.56 -13.02
N ARG A 53 20.15 5.04 -14.13
CA ARG A 53 20.37 3.61 -14.34
C ARG A 53 21.50 3.10 -13.44
N TYR A 54 22.61 3.83 -13.34
CA TYR A 54 23.69 3.54 -12.41
C TYR A 54 23.19 3.52 -10.96
N LEU A 55 22.38 4.51 -10.56
CA LEU A 55 21.76 4.53 -9.23
C LEU A 55 20.89 3.28 -9.00
N THR A 56 20.10 2.89 -10.00
CA THR A 56 19.25 1.69 -9.93
C THR A 56 20.07 0.41 -9.78
N GLN A 57 21.16 0.27 -10.55
CA GLN A 57 22.09 -0.87 -10.45
C GLN A 57 22.72 -0.92 -9.05
N LYS A 58 23.21 0.22 -8.54
CA LYS A 58 23.80 0.31 -7.21
C LYS A 58 22.81 -0.12 -6.12
N LEU A 59 21.56 0.35 -6.16
CA LEU A 59 20.53 -0.02 -5.19
C LEU A 59 20.15 -1.51 -5.29
N ARG A 60 20.13 -2.09 -6.50
CA ARG A 60 19.88 -3.53 -6.69
C ARG A 60 21.01 -4.38 -6.11
N ASP A 61 22.24 -3.97 -6.35
CA ASP A 61 23.43 -4.77 -6.02
C ASP A 61 23.83 -4.60 -4.54
N GLN A 62 23.68 -3.40 -3.97
CA GLN A 62 24.05 -3.07 -2.59
C GLN A 62 22.85 -3.02 -1.63
N GLY A 63 21.62 -3.03 -2.14
CA GLY A 63 20.40 -2.86 -1.36
C GLY A 63 19.98 -1.40 -1.18
N ALA A 64 18.82 -1.21 -0.57
CA ALA A 64 18.28 0.12 -0.27
C ALA A 64 19.18 0.86 0.72
N GLN A 65 19.57 2.08 0.36
CA GLN A 65 20.49 2.92 1.13
C GLN A 65 19.78 4.19 1.61
N LEU A 66 20.20 4.70 2.76
CA LEU A 66 19.83 6.05 3.20
C LEU A 66 20.54 7.07 2.30
N ALA A 67 19.79 8.09 1.87
CA ALA A 67 20.29 9.15 1.01
C ALA A 67 19.65 10.48 1.41
N LYS A 68 20.37 11.58 1.16
CA LYS A 68 19.90 12.95 1.37
C LYS A 68 20.22 13.81 0.14
N ILE A 69 19.32 14.74 -0.17
CA ILE A 69 19.54 15.78 -1.20
C ILE A 69 19.96 17.04 -0.45
N ILE A 70 21.14 17.57 -0.76
CA ILE A 70 21.74 18.74 -0.09
C ILE A 70 21.84 19.87 -1.10
N PHE A 71 21.37 21.06 -0.72
CA PHE A 71 21.56 22.29 -1.49
C PHE A 71 22.55 23.23 -0.78
N ASN A 72 22.20 23.70 0.43
CA ASN A 72 22.98 24.71 1.15
C ASN A 72 23.52 24.23 2.50
N LYS A 73 22.73 23.44 3.23
CA LYS A 73 23.06 22.98 4.58
C LYS A 73 22.94 21.46 4.63
N ASP A 74 23.93 20.84 5.25
CA ASP A 74 23.87 19.41 5.50
C ASP A 74 22.79 19.07 6.55
N ILE A 75 22.15 17.92 6.37
CA ILE A 75 21.10 17.40 7.25
C ILE A 75 21.45 15.99 7.70
N ASP A 76 20.99 15.62 8.89
CA ASP A 76 21.17 14.25 9.38
C ASP A 76 20.37 13.26 8.54
N PHE A 77 20.86 12.02 8.47
CA PHE A 77 20.10 10.95 7.85
C PHE A 77 18.85 10.65 8.69
N ASP A 78 17.71 10.53 8.00
CA ASP A 78 16.46 10.10 8.60
C ASP A 78 16.10 8.69 8.11
N ASP A 79 16.08 7.72 9.03
CA ASP A 79 15.65 6.36 8.74
C ASP A 79 14.17 6.17 9.10
N SER A 80 13.32 6.26 8.08
CA SER A 80 11.88 6.09 8.21
C SER A 80 11.46 4.67 8.62
N ASN A 81 12.35 3.67 8.51
CA ASN A 81 12.03 2.30 8.94
C ASN A 81 12.04 2.18 10.47
N LYS A 82 12.71 3.08 11.20
CA LYS A 82 12.77 3.10 12.67
C LYS A 82 11.60 3.83 13.33
N LYS A 83 10.64 4.31 12.54
CA LYS A 83 9.52 5.13 12.99
C LYS A 83 8.22 4.56 12.46
N ASN A 84 7.15 4.76 13.22
CA ASN A 84 5.81 4.49 12.73
C ASN A 84 5.40 5.56 11.70
N SER A 85 5.73 5.31 10.43
CA SER A 85 5.41 6.19 9.32
C SER A 85 3.89 6.25 9.06
N VAL A 86 3.15 5.20 9.39
CA VAL A 86 1.68 5.13 9.27
C VAL A 86 1.01 6.23 10.08
N ALA A 87 1.48 6.49 11.30
CA ALA A 87 0.94 7.54 12.17
C ALA A 87 1.01 8.94 11.56
N THR A 88 1.94 9.18 10.63
CA THR A 88 2.13 10.49 9.97
C THR A 88 1.25 10.68 8.73
N VAL A 89 0.64 9.61 8.22
CA VAL A 89 -0.12 9.62 6.95
C VAL A 89 -1.57 9.19 7.08
N SER A 90 -1.93 8.47 8.14
CA SER A 90 -3.31 8.09 8.43
C SER A 90 -4.21 9.31 8.63
N THR A 91 -5.48 9.17 8.25
CA THR A 91 -6.56 10.08 8.66
C THR A 91 -6.59 10.25 10.18
N LEU A 92 -7.02 11.44 10.62
CA LEU A 92 -7.22 11.78 12.02
C LEU A 92 -8.67 11.58 12.48
N ARG A 93 -9.60 11.40 11.53
CA ARG A 93 -11.04 11.34 11.80
C ARG A 93 -11.67 10.18 11.06
N VAL A 94 -12.70 9.62 11.69
CA VAL A 94 -13.57 8.64 11.05
C VAL A 94 -14.38 9.35 9.96
N SER A 95 -14.39 8.81 8.75
CA SER A 95 -15.25 9.25 7.65
C SER A 95 -16.17 8.13 7.20
N LYS A 96 -17.31 8.50 6.61
CA LYS A 96 -18.31 7.57 6.08
C LYS A 96 -18.69 7.99 4.68
N GLU A 97 -18.63 7.05 3.75
CA GLU A 97 -18.90 7.27 2.33
C GLU A 97 -19.72 6.11 1.75
N GLY A 98 -20.45 6.34 0.67
CA GLY A 98 -21.26 5.32 0.01
C GLY A 98 -22.64 5.09 0.64
N LYS A 99 -23.49 4.33 -0.07
CA LYS A 99 -24.91 4.10 0.27
C LYS A 99 -25.31 2.61 0.14
N GLY A 100 -24.35 1.71 0.21
CA GLY A 100 -24.57 0.27 0.08
C GLY A 100 -25.18 -0.39 1.31
N ILE A 101 -25.73 -1.59 1.11
CA ILE A 101 -26.20 -2.46 2.20
C ILE A 101 -25.01 -2.98 3.01
N LYS A 102 -23.97 -3.43 2.31
CA LYS A 102 -22.73 -3.93 2.91
C LYS A 102 -21.90 -2.80 3.48
N THR A 103 -21.52 -2.87 4.74
CA THR A 103 -20.70 -1.91 5.45
C THR A 103 -19.30 -2.48 5.67
N VAL A 104 -18.28 -1.83 5.12
CA VAL A 104 -16.87 -2.24 5.29
C VAL A 104 -16.12 -1.17 6.06
N VAL A 105 -15.36 -1.59 7.08
CA VAL A 105 -14.43 -0.71 7.79
C VAL A 105 -13.08 -0.75 7.10
N LEU A 106 -12.55 0.41 6.72
CA LEU A 106 -11.22 0.57 6.13
C LEU A 106 -10.29 1.19 7.17
N ILE A 107 -9.32 0.42 7.66
CA ILE A 107 -8.26 0.94 8.54
C ILE A 107 -7.23 1.64 7.67
N ASP A 108 -7.17 2.96 7.78
CA ASP A 108 -6.28 3.82 7.00
C ASP A 108 -4.87 3.77 7.57
N CYS A 109 -3.99 3.04 6.88
CA CYS A 109 -2.57 2.99 7.17
C CYS A 109 -1.74 3.89 6.24
N GLY A 110 -2.35 4.84 5.53
CA GLY A 110 -1.76 5.57 4.40
C GLY A 110 -2.45 5.21 3.08
N VAL A 111 -3.77 5.08 3.11
CA VAL A 111 -4.58 4.55 2.02
C VAL A 111 -4.45 5.38 0.76
N LYS A 112 -4.27 4.68 -0.36
CA LYS A 112 -4.45 5.26 -1.69
C LYS A 112 -5.92 5.49 -1.99
N LYS A 113 -6.26 6.67 -2.49
CA LYS A 113 -7.64 7.02 -2.86
C LYS A 113 -8.25 6.09 -3.90
N ASN A 114 -7.46 5.37 -4.72
CA ASN A 114 -8.08 4.43 -5.64
C ASN A 114 -8.59 3.15 -4.96
N ILE A 115 -8.12 2.80 -3.76
CA ILE A 115 -8.73 1.73 -2.96
C ILE A 115 -10.17 2.12 -2.61
N THR A 116 -10.36 3.32 -2.08
CA THR A 116 -11.68 3.83 -1.68
C THR A 116 -12.61 3.97 -2.89
N ARG A 117 -12.13 4.57 -3.99
CA ARG A 117 -12.90 4.67 -5.24
C ARG A 117 -13.34 3.30 -5.76
N SER A 118 -12.41 2.34 -5.84
CA SER A 118 -12.69 0.99 -6.35
C SER A 118 -13.74 0.24 -5.52
N LEU A 119 -13.72 0.43 -4.20
CA LEU A 119 -14.71 -0.18 -3.31
C LEU A 119 -16.06 0.53 -3.43
N LEU A 120 -16.10 1.86 -3.41
CA LEU A 120 -17.35 2.63 -3.49
C LEU A 120 -18.11 2.38 -4.80
N THR A 121 -17.42 2.21 -5.93
CA THR A 121 -18.07 1.84 -7.20
C THR A 121 -18.73 0.47 -7.20
N ARG A 122 -18.39 -0.39 -6.22
CA ARG A 122 -19.03 -1.71 -6.00
C ARG A 122 -20.26 -1.63 -5.08
N GLY A 123 -20.73 -0.43 -4.77
CA GLY A 123 -22.00 -0.21 -4.09
C GLY A 123 -21.97 -0.59 -2.61
N ILE A 124 -20.84 -0.36 -1.92
CA ILE A 124 -20.74 -0.55 -0.47
C ILE A 124 -20.91 0.77 0.30
N LYS A 125 -21.20 0.67 1.59
CA LYS A 125 -20.95 1.72 2.57
C LYS A 125 -19.56 1.48 3.16
N MET A 126 -18.73 2.51 3.21
CA MET A 126 -17.36 2.43 3.71
C MET A 126 -17.20 3.35 4.91
N ILE A 127 -16.58 2.85 5.98
CA ILE A 127 -16.21 3.61 7.17
C ILE A 127 -14.68 3.61 7.26
N THR A 128 -14.05 4.74 6.90
CA THR A 128 -12.59 4.87 6.99
C THR A 128 -12.22 5.35 8.38
N VAL A 129 -11.31 4.63 9.05
CA VAL A 129 -10.89 4.91 10.42
C VAL A 129 -9.37 5.11 10.51
N PRO A 130 -8.87 5.89 11.48
CA PRO A 130 -7.44 6.01 11.73
C PRO A 130 -6.76 4.66 12.00
N TRP A 131 -5.47 4.54 11.69
CA TRP A 131 -4.66 3.33 11.90
C TRP A 131 -4.76 2.73 13.31
N ASN A 132 -4.85 3.59 14.34
CA ASN A 132 -4.89 3.23 15.76
C ASN A 132 -6.32 3.13 16.32
N PHE A 133 -7.34 3.14 15.46
CA PHE A 133 -8.73 3.12 15.88
C PHE A 133 -9.17 1.70 16.27
N ASP A 134 -9.84 1.56 17.42
CA ASP A 134 -10.50 0.31 17.78
C ASP A 134 -11.81 0.16 17.02
N VAL A 135 -11.81 -0.66 15.97
CA VAL A 135 -12.99 -0.91 15.12
C VAL A 135 -14.20 -1.42 15.89
N PHE A 136 -14.01 -2.06 17.06
CA PHE A 136 -15.09 -2.56 17.90
C PHE A 136 -15.78 -1.48 18.73
N SER A 137 -15.22 -0.27 18.78
CA SER A 137 -15.86 0.90 19.38
C SER A 137 -16.94 1.52 18.48
N LEU A 138 -17.06 1.09 17.22
CA LEU A 138 -18.11 1.54 16.32
C LEU A 138 -19.48 1.09 16.83
N LYS A 139 -20.42 2.04 16.90
CA LYS A 139 -21.83 1.76 17.21
C LYS A 139 -22.56 1.06 16.05
N GLU A 140 -22.07 1.24 14.84
CA GLU A 140 -22.64 0.65 13.63
C GLU A 140 -22.08 -0.75 13.41
N LYS A 141 -22.93 -1.68 12.97
CA LYS A 141 -22.47 -2.99 12.51
C LYS A 141 -21.70 -2.84 11.19
N PHE A 142 -20.73 -3.73 10.99
CA PHE A 142 -19.96 -3.85 9.75
C PHE A 142 -19.78 -5.32 9.39
N ASP A 143 -19.68 -5.59 8.10
CA ASP A 143 -19.68 -6.92 7.51
C ASP A 143 -18.26 -7.41 7.18
N GLY A 144 -17.29 -6.49 7.08
CA GLY A 144 -15.90 -6.81 6.84
C GLY A 144 -14.94 -5.67 7.16
N VAL A 145 -13.66 -6.02 7.25
CA VAL A 145 -12.56 -5.08 7.52
C VAL A 145 -11.56 -5.13 6.37
N ILE A 146 -11.06 -3.98 5.95
CA ILE A 146 -9.94 -3.85 5.03
C ILE A 146 -8.81 -3.13 5.74
N VAL A 147 -7.60 -3.66 5.67
CA VAL A 147 -6.38 -2.97 6.09
C VAL A 147 -5.68 -2.45 4.85
N SER A 148 -5.56 -1.12 4.73
CA SER A 148 -5.04 -0.50 3.52
C SER A 148 -3.54 -0.74 3.33
N ASN A 149 -3.03 -0.26 2.19
CA ASN A 149 -1.60 -0.02 2.01
C ASN A 149 -1.09 1.03 3.01
N GLY A 150 0.23 1.14 3.13
CA GLY A 150 0.88 2.14 3.97
C GLY A 150 2.40 2.12 3.85
N PRO A 151 3.08 3.14 4.41
CA PRO A 151 4.54 3.22 4.45
C PRO A 151 5.13 2.53 5.69
N GLY A 152 6.44 2.31 5.67
CA GLY A 152 7.22 1.92 6.84
C GLY A 152 7.31 0.41 7.08
N ASP A 153 7.87 0.06 8.23
CA ASP A 153 7.97 -1.32 8.71
C ASP A 153 6.65 -1.74 9.37
N PRO A 154 6.01 -2.86 8.96
CA PRO A 154 4.78 -3.35 9.58
C PRO A 154 4.95 -3.64 11.08
N LYS A 155 6.16 -3.97 11.56
CA LYS A 155 6.45 -4.23 12.99
C LYS A 155 6.41 -2.96 13.84
N MET A 156 6.30 -1.77 13.25
CA MET A 156 6.17 -0.50 13.97
C MET A 156 4.70 -0.10 14.20
N VAL A 157 3.74 -0.97 13.87
CA VAL A 157 2.30 -0.67 13.83
C VAL A 157 1.51 -1.57 14.79
N ASP A 158 2.04 -1.77 16.00
CA ASP A 158 1.51 -2.71 17.01
C ASP A 158 0.02 -2.54 17.31
N VAL A 159 -0.44 -1.29 17.43
CA VAL A 159 -1.86 -1.01 17.74
C VAL A 159 -2.78 -1.57 16.66
N THR A 160 -2.41 -1.44 15.38
CA THR A 160 -3.19 -2.00 14.27
C THR A 160 -3.11 -3.52 14.25
N ILE A 161 -1.93 -4.09 14.54
CA ILE A 161 -1.75 -5.55 14.65
C ILE A 161 -2.68 -6.12 15.73
N GLU A 162 -2.76 -5.50 16.90
CA GLU A 162 -3.65 -5.92 17.99
C GLU A 162 -5.14 -5.79 17.62
N THR A 163 -5.52 -4.73 16.91
CA THR A 163 -6.87 -4.60 16.36
C THR A 163 -7.17 -5.74 15.38
N VAL A 164 -6.24 -6.06 14.47
CA VAL A 164 -6.41 -7.16 13.50
C VAL A 164 -6.50 -8.51 14.20
N LYS A 165 -5.69 -8.77 15.25
CA LYS A 165 -5.82 -9.98 16.09
C LYS A 165 -7.24 -10.18 16.60
N LYS A 166 -7.87 -9.12 17.12
CA LYS A 166 -9.26 -9.14 17.59
C LYS A 166 -10.25 -9.41 16.44
N VAL A 167 -10.02 -8.84 15.25
CA VAL A 167 -10.83 -9.10 14.03
C VAL A 167 -10.76 -10.58 13.63
N LEU A 168 -9.57 -11.18 13.63
CA LEU A 168 -9.38 -12.61 13.34
C LEU A 168 -10.05 -13.50 14.39
N ALA A 169 -9.92 -13.18 15.68
CA ALA A 169 -10.54 -13.94 16.76
C ALA A 169 -12.08 -13.96 16.63
N LYS A 170 -12.68 -12.86 16.19
CA LYS A 170 -14.13 -12.74 15.92
C LYS A 170 -14.56 -13.29 14.56
N LYS A 171 -13.63 -13.79 13.73
CA LYS A 171 -13.90 -14.38 12.41
C LYS A 171 -14.58 -13.42 11.42
N ILE A 172 -14.34 -12.11 11.58
CA ILE A 172 -14.87 -11.10 10.68
C ILE A 172 -14.06 -11.13 9.37
N PRO A 173 -14.70 -11.17 8.18
CA PRO A 173 -14.00 -11.13 6.91
C PRO A 173 -12.98 -10.00 6.83
N LEU A 174 -11.78 -10.32 6.37
CA LEU A 174 -10.68 -9.36 6.29
C LEU A 174 -9.92 -9.45 4.96
N LEU A 175 -9.69 -8.29 4.34
CA LEU A 175 -8.77 -8.11 3.22
C LEU A 175 -7.60 -7.19 3.60
N GLY A 176 -6.37 -7.68 3.50
CA GLY A 176 -5.16 -6.87 3.65
C GLY A 176 -4.55 -6.50 2.29
N ILE A 177 -4.10 -5.25 2.11
CA ILE A 177 -3.46 -4.78 0.87
C ILE A 177 -2.08 -4.20 1.17
N CYS A 178 -1.03 -4.69 0.50
CA CYS A 178 0.36 -4.25 0.68
C CYS A 178 0.81 -4.31 2.15
N LEU A 179 0.84 -3.18 2.88
CA LEU A 179 1.08 -3.19 4.32
C LEU A 179 0.04 -4.03 5.08
N GLY A 180 -1.23 -4.03 4.63
CA GLY A 180 -2.27 -4.87 5.20
C GLY A 180 -2.00 -6.37 5.07
N ASN A 181 -1.28 -6.83 4.04
CA ASN A 181 -0.84 -8.22 3.93
C ASN A 181 0.13 -8.60 5.06
N GLN A 182 1.07 -7.70 5.33
CA GLN A 182 2.08 -7.88 6.36
C GLN A 182 1.47 -7.80 7.77
N ILE A 183 0.58 -6.82 8.01
CA ILE A 183 -0.15 -6.71 9.29
C ILE A 183 -1.02 -7.95 9.53
N LEU A 184 -1.71 -8.47 8.50
CA LEU A 184 -2.49 -9.69 8.63
C LEU A 184 -1.59 -10.88 9.04
N ALA A 185 -0.44 -11.04 8.38
CA ALA A 185 0.49 -12.12 8.72
C ALA A 185 1.02 -12.01 10.15
N LEU A 186 1.48 -10.83 10.57
CA LEU A 186 1.95 -10.59 11.94
C LEU A 186 0.85 -10.84 12.98
N ALA A 187 -0.37 -10.35 12.72
CA ALA A 187 -1.51 -10.58 13.61
C ALA A 187 -1.89 -12.06 13.74
N ALA A 188 -1.70 -12.85 12.67
CA ALA A 188 -1.95 -14.28 12.68
C ALA A 188 -0.78 -15.11 13.26
N GLY A 189 0.33 -14.48 13.66
CA GLY A 189 1.50 -15.15 14.25
C GLY A 189 2.57 -15.58 13.25
N GLY A 190 2.59 -14.99 12.05
CA GLY A 190 3.71 -15.08 11.11
C GLY A 190 4.75 -13.98 11.35
N ASP A 191 5.69 -13.84 10.42
CA ASP A 191 6.78 -12.87 10.51
C ASP A 191 7.05 -12.13 9.20
N THR A 192 7.74 -11.00 9.27
CA THR A 192 8.13 -10.16 8.12
C THR A 192 9.61 -9.80 8.16
N TYR A 193 10.18 -9.55 6.99
CA TYR A 193 11.58 -9.14 6.84
C TYR A 193 11.73 -7.98 5.85
N LYS A 194 12.84 -7.23 6.00
CA LYS A 194 13.22 -6.17 5.06
C LYS A 194 13.82 -6.79 3.80
N MET A 195 13.24 -6.50 2.65
CA MET A 195 13.80 -6.92 1.36
C MET A 195 15.04 -6.07 1.02
N LYS A 196 16.00 -6.68 0.30
CA LYS A 196 17.24 -6.02 -0.11
C LYS A 196 16.98 -4.67 -0.79
N PHE A 197 16.14 -4.66 -1.83
CA PHE A 197 15.71 -3.42 -2.50
C PHE A 197 14.20 -3.35 -2.69
N GLY A 198 13.43 -4.41 -2.42
CA GLY A 198 11.96 -4.40 -2.51
C GLY A 198 11.40 -4.36 -3.94
N HIS A 199 10.08 -4.46 -4.05
CA HIS A 199 9.39 -4.39 -5.33
C HIS A 199 8.75 -3.02 -5.54
N ARG A 200 9.21 -2.32 -6.58
CA ARG A 200 8.72 -1.00 -6.99
C ARG A 200 8.56 -0.95 -8.50
N GLY A 201 7.35 -1.18 -8.99
CA GLY A 201 7.09 -1.23 -10.42
C GLY A 201 5.63 -1.50 -10.75
N GLN A 202 5.32 -1.46 -12.05
CA GLN A 202 3.98 -1.70 -12.62
C GLN A 202 3.93 -2.98 -13.48
N ASN A 203 5.01 -3.75 -13.44
CA ASN A 203 5.26 -4.91 -14.31
C ASN A 203 5.67 -6.14 -13.51
N GLN A 204 5.28 -6.22 -12.23
CA GLN A 204 5.66 -7.34 -11.37
C GLN A 204 4.71 -8.53 -11.60
N PRO A 205 5.22 -9.69 -12.03
CA PRO A 205 4.42 -10.87 -12.31
C PRO A 205 4.06 -11.63 -11.02
N CYS A 206 2.76 -11.74 -10.73
CA CYS A 206 2.24 -12.52 -9.61
C CYS A 206 1.48 -13.74 -10.09
N VAL A 207 1.95 -14.93 -9.73
CA VAL A 207 1.28 -16.20 -10.04
C VAL A 207 0.30 -16.55 -8.93
N MET A 208 -0.96 -16.83 -9.30
CA MET A 208 -1.95 -17.33 -8.36
C MET A 208 -1.72 -18.81 -8.10
N VAL A 209 -1.38 -19.14 -6.85
CA VAL A 209 -0.98 -20.50 -6.46
C VAL A 209 -2.11 -21.50 -6.70
N GLY A 210 -1.76 -22.65 -7.25
CA GLY A 210 -2.71 -23.71 -7.62
C GLY A 210 -3.43 -23.50 -8.95
N THR A 211 -3.06 -22.48 -9.72
CA THR A 211 -3.64 -22.18 -11.03
C THR A 211 -2.56 -21.95 -12.09
N LYS A 212 -2.97 -21.76 -13.36
CA LYS A 212 -2.09 -21.28 -14.45
C LYS A 212 -2.14 -19.76 -14.64
N HIS A 213 -2.80 -19.02 -13.74
CA HIS A 213 -2.97 -17.58 -13.88
C HIS A 213 -1.76 -16.82 -13.34
N CYS A 214 -1.24 -15.92 -14.17
CA CYS A 214 -0.25 -14.91 -13.80
C CYS A 214 -0.81 -13.53 -14.15
N TYR A 215 -0.64 -12.58 -13.23
CA TYR A 215 -1.11 -11.20 -13.40
C TYR A 215 0.09 -10.25 -13.36
N LEU A 216 0.08 -9.23 -14.22
CA LEU A 216 0.97 -8.09 -14.02
C LEU A 216 0.38 -7.20 -12.93
N THR A 217 1.22 -6.77 -12.00
CA THR A 217 0.77 -6.05 -10.81
C THR A 217 1.60 -4.81 -10.53
N THR A 218 0.94 -3.82 -9.91
CA THR A 218 1.61 -2.67 -9.31
C THR A 218 2.07 -3.03 -7.91
N GLN A 219 3.36 -2.84 -7.64
CA GLN A 219 3.96 -3.11 -6.35
C GLN A 219 4.79 -1.92 -5.88
N ASN A 220 4.71 -1.64 -4.59
CA ASN A 220 5.50 -0.61 -3.93
C ASN A 220 5.70 -0.98 -2.45
N HIS A 221 6.56 -1.96 -2.18
CA HIS A 221 6.88 -2.40 -0.82
C HIS A 221 8.36 -2.76 -0.68
N GLY A 222 8.90 -2.54 0.53
CA GLY A 222 10.27 -2.88 0.89
C GLY A 222 10.37 -3.98 1.95
N PHE A 223 9.24 -4.55 2.36
CA PHE A 223 9.12 -5.64 3.30
C PHE A 223 8.29 -6.75 2.68
N ALA A 224 8.49 -7.98 3.12
CA ALA A 224 7.73 -9.14 2.69
C ALA A 224 7.47 -10.08 3.88
N ILE A 225 6.50 -10.97 3.72
CA ILE A 225 6.25 -12.04 4.69
C ILE A 225 7.40 -13.05 4.61
N ASN A 226 8.01 -13.34 5.76
CA ASN A 226 9.02 -14.38 5.93
C ASN A 226 8.34 -15.72 6.29
N GLU A 227 7.50 -15.69 7.32
CA GLU A 227 6.85 -16.88 7.87
C GLU A 227 5.35 -16.79 7.66
N ILE A 228 4.79 -17.74 6.91
CA ILE A 228 3.35 -17.80 6.67
C ILE A 228 2.67 -18.38 7.92
N PRO A 229 1.68 -17.68 8.51
CA PRO A 229 1.04 -18.13 9.74
C PRO A 229 0.31 -19.46 9.59
N LYS A 230 0.18 -20.21 10.69
CA LYS A 230 -0.57 -21.48 10.71
C LYS A 230 -2.02 -21.25 10.27
N GLY A 231 -2.50 -22.13 9.39
CA GLY A 231 -3.87 -22.04 8.83
C GLY A 231 -3.98 -21.19 7.56
N PHE A 232 -2.95 -20.42 7.22
CA PHE A 232 -2.83 -19.74 5.94
C PHE A 232 -2.06 -20.59 4.92
N SER A 233 -2.22 -20.25 3.65
CA SER A 233 -1.38 -20.71 2.53
C SER A 233 -1.03 -19.50 1.65
N PRO A 234 0.08 -19.53 0.90
CA PRO A 234 0.33 -18.54 -0.14
C PRO A 234 -0.87 -18.50 -1.10
N TRP A 235 -1.36 -17.29 -1.39
CA TRP A 235 -2.37 -17.07 -2.42
C TRP A 235 -1.71 -16.65 -3.73
N PHE A 236 -0.66 -15.83 -3.64
CA PHE A 236 0.16 -15.40 -4.76
C PHE A 236 1.64 -15.49 -4.42
N ILE A 237 2.45 -15.73 -5.45
CA ILE A 237 3.92 -15.69 -5.39
C ILE A 237 4.45 -14.83 -6.53
N ASN A 238 5.57 -14.14 -6.30
CA ASN A 238 6.23 -13.38 -7.34
C ASN A 238 6.99 -14.35 -8.28
N ALA A 239 6.80 -14.22 -9.59
CA ALA A 239 7.44 -15.12 -10.54
C ALA A 239 8.95 -14.86 -10.73
N ASN A 240 9.43 -13.67 -10.35
CA ASN A 240 10.84 -13.30 -10.51
C ASN A 240 11.71 -13.81 -9.36
N ASP A 241 11.20 -13.80 -8.12
CA ASP A 241 12.01 -14.08 -6.92
C ASP A 241 11.35 -15.02 -5.89
N ASN A 242 10.16 -15.56 -6.20
CA ASN A 242 9.38 -16.48 -5.35
C ASN A 242 8.95 -15.91 -3.98
N THR A 243 9.04 -14.60 -3.77
CA THR A 243 8.55 -13.99 -2.53
C THR A 243 7.03 -14.06 -2.43
N ASN A 244 6.52 -13.99 -1.20
CA ASN A 244 5.08 -14.01 -0.96
C ASN A 244 4.41 -12.74 -1.51
N GLU A 245 3.37 -12.93 -2.31
CA GLU A 245 2.58 -11.84 -2.89
C GLU A 245 1.13 -11.81 -2.40
N GLY A 246 0.82 -12.64 -1.40
CA GLY A 246 -0.50 -12.73 -0.79
C GLY A 246 -0.68 -14.03 -0.02
N ILE A 247 -1.58 -14.03 0.95
CA ILE A 247 -1.95 -15.20 1.75
C ILE A 247 -3.47 -15.32 1.84
N ILE A 248 -3.96 -16.54 2.00
CA ILE A 248 -5.38 -16.83 2.19
C ILE A 248 -5.56 -17.91 3.25
N HIS A 249 -6.53 -17.71 4.15
CA HIS A 249 -6.83 -18.68 5.20
C HIS A 249 -7.61 -19.87 4.64
N LYS A 250 -7.27 -21.08 5.08
CA LYS A 250 -7.87 -22.34 4.56
C LYS A 250 -9.36 -22.49 4.87
N LYS A 251 -9.85 -21.84 5.94
CA LYS A 251 -11.22 -22.00 6.46
C LYS A 251 -12.04 -20.71 6.62
N TYR A 252 -11.39 -19.58 6.84
CA TYR A 252 -12.03 -18.33 7.26
C TYR A 252 -11.86 -17.30 6.16
N PRO A 253 -12.74 -16.29 6.06
CA PRO A 253 -12.70 -15.28 4.99
C PRO A 253 -11.60 -14.23 5.22
N PHE A 254 -10.38 -14.67 5.54
CA PHE A 254 -9.20 -13.81 5.69
C PHE A 254 -8.31 -14.01 4.46
N MET A 255 -7.98 -12.92 3.80
CA MET A 255 -7.12 -12.93 2.64
C MET A 255 -6.33 -11.63 2.56
N SER A 256 -5.24 -11.66 1.82
CA SER A 256 -4.47 -10.45 1.55
C SER A 256 -3.60 -10.61 0.32
N VAL A 257 -3.25 -9.46 -0.26
CA VAL A 257 -2.35 -9.35 -1.40
C VAL A 257 -1.27 -8.32 -1.08
N GLN A 258 -0.03 -8.61 -1.47
CA GLN A 258 1.12 -7.74 -1.25
C GLN A 258 1.21 -6.63 -2.31
N PHE A 259 0.67 -6.88 -3.49
CA PHE A 259 0.49 -5.92 -4.57
C PHE A 259 -0.73 -5.02 -4.36
N HIS A 260 -0.92 -4.06 -5.27
CA HIS A 260 -1.98 -3.06 -5.25
C HIS A 260 -3.07 -3.38 -6.28
N PRO A 261 -4.16 -4.09 -5.90
CA PRO A 261 -5.24 -4.44 -6.83
C PRO A 261 -6.03 -3.21 -7.33
N GLU A 262 -5.92 -2.08 -6.63
CA GLU A 262 -6.44 -0.79 -7.09
C GLU A 262 -5.58 -0.12 -8.16
N ALA A 263 -4.38 -0.63 -8.45
CA ALA A 263 -3.45 -0.04 -9.43
C ALA A 263 -3.25 1.47 -9.21
N THR A 264 -3.27 2.27 -10.27
CA THR A 264 -3.07 3.74 -10.25
C THR A 264 -1.76 4.17 -9.58
N PRO A 265 -0.63 4.11 -10.32
CA PRO A 265 -0.51 3.71 -11.73
C PRO A 265 -0.45 2.18 -11.91
N GLY A 266 -0.43 1.73 -13.18
CA GLY A 266 -0.17 0.34 -13.59
C GLY A 266 -1.42 -0.46 -13.99
N PRO A 267 -1.27 -1.79 -14.22
CA PRO A 267 -2.29 -2.66 -14.80
C PRO A 267 -3.49 -2.85 -13.87
N VAL A 268 -4.69 -2.98 -14.46
CA VAL A 268 -5.98 -3.12 -13.74
C VAL A 268 -6.44 -4.58 -13.63
N ASP A 269 -5.52 -5.52 -13.86
CA ASP A 269 -5.79 -6.96 -14.04
C ASP A 269 -6.28 -7.67 -12.78
N THR A 270 -6.08 -7.06 -11.60
CA THR A 270 -6.34 -7.67 -10.29
C THR A 270 -7.44 -7.01 -9.49
N GLY A 271 -8.22 -6.10 -10.09
CA GLY A 271 -9.36 -5.44 -9.44
C GLY A 271 -10.43 -6.43 -8.93
N TRP A 272 -10.50 -7.62 -9.52
CA TRP A 272 -11.40 -8.70 -9.10
C TRP A 272 -11.15 -9.18 -7.66
N VAL A 273 -9.97 -8.91 -7.07
CA VAL A 273 -9.68 -9.22 -5.66
C VAL A 273 -10.70 -8.55 -4.73
N PHE A 274 -11.13 -7.32 -5.06
CA PHE A 274 -12.19 -6.64 -4.31
C PHE A 274 -13.52 -7.39 -4.43
N ASP A 275 -13.88 -7.84 -5.63
CA ASP A 275 -15.12 -8.60 -5.86
C ASP A 275 -15.09 -9.96 -5.13
N TYR A 276 -13.92 -10.60 -5.11
CA TYR A 276 -13.71 -11.85 -4.39
C TYR A 276 -13.87 -11.68 -2.87
N PHE A 277 -13.39 -10.57 -2.31
CA PHE A 277 -13.61 -10.22 -0.90
C PHE A 277 -15.08 -9.91 -0.62
N LEU A 278 -15.72 -9.05 -1.42
CA LEU A 278 -17.11 -8.64 -1.19
C LEU A 278 -18.11 -9.78 -1.34
N LYS A 279 -17.81 -10.84 -2.09
CA LYS A 279 -18.65 -12.07 -2.14
C LYS A 279 -18.64 -12.87 -0.83
N ARG A 280 -17.72 -12.57 0.10
CA ARG A 280 -17.53 -13.28 1.38
C ARG A 280 -17.98 -12.46 2.60
N ILE A 281 -18.59 -11.31 2.34
CA ILE A 281 -19.28 -10.49 3.34
C ILE A 281 -20.78 -10.45 3.04
#